data_AF-A0A0S9QVA6-F1
#
_entry.id   AF-A0A0S9QVA6-F1
#
_cell.length_a   1.000
_cell.length_b   1.000
_cell.length_c   1.000
_cell.angle_alpha   90.00
_cell.angle_beta   90.00
_cell.angle_gamma   90.00
#
_symmetry.space_group_name_H-M   'P 1'
#
loop_
_entity.id
_entity.type
_entity.pdbx_description
1 polymer ?
#
loop_
_entity_poly.entity_id
_entity_poly.type
_entity_poly.pdbx_seq_one_letter_code
_entity_poly.pdbx_strand_id
1 'polypeptide(L)'
;MIRKTHLPPDATLIQVAGELAEPEEYLRRLLGNMRFCQKRHGDALVRIGVTGKGKGRGLSPSYRIDYRVDGVETVFNGFGGTSHSAFTETNVRETNWSRSHATIQEVQRLYDDLRKGPPRAP
;
A
#
# COMPACT_ATOMS: atom_id res chain seq x y z
N MET A 1 8.08 23.28 0.92
CA MET A 1 9.00 22.53 0.03
C MET A 1 8.37 21.18 -0.26
N ILE A 2 8.16 20.82 -1.53
CA ILE A 2 7.65 19.49 -1.92
C ILE A 2 8.85 18.55 -1.97
N ARG A 3 9.00 17.64 -1.01
CA ARG A 3 9.99 16.57 -1.11
C ARG A 3 9.47 15.57 -2.14
N LYS A 4 10.12 15.51 -3.33
CA LYS A 4 9.94 14.39 -4.25
C LYS A 4 10.49 13.17 -3.55
N THR A 5 9.63 12.29 -3.05
CA THR A 5 10.06 11.03 -2.47
C THR A 5 10.12 10.05 -3.61
N HIS A 6 11.33 9.69 -4.02
CA HIS A 6 11.58 8.58 -4.93
C HIS A 6 11.89 7.37 -4.06
N LEU A 7 10.94 6.45 -4.00
CA LEU A 7 11.16 5.15 -3.37
C LEU A 7 11.93 4.25 -4.35
N PRO A 8 12.69 3.26 -3.85
CA PRO A 8 13.27 2.22 -4.70
C PRO A 8 12.21 1.58 -5.62
N PRO A 9 12.55 1.21 -6.87
CA PRO A 9 11.60 0.59 -7.80
C PRO A 9 10.99 -0.73 -7.32
N ASP A 10 11.61 -1.37 -6.34
CA ASP A 10 11.24 -2.63 -5.69
C ASP A 10 10.79 -2.43 -4.24
N ALA A 11 10.53 -1.18 -3.82
CA ALA A 11 10.04 -0.88 -2.48
C ALA A 11 8.70 -1.58 -2.20
N THR A 12 8.59 -2.12 -1.00
CA THR A 12 7.35 -2.74 -0.50
C THR A 12 6.73 -1.87 0.58
N LEU A 13 5.42 -2.07 0.84
CA LEU A 13 4.73 -1.39 1.92
C LEU A 13 5.39 -1.65 3.29
N ILE A 14 5.92 -2.86 3.49
CA ILE A 14 6.57 -3.27 4.74
C ILE A 14 7.82 -2.43 5.03
N GLN A 15 8.63 -2.17 4.01
CA GLN A 15 9.86 -1.39 4.14
C GLN A 15 9.58 0.08 4.45
N VAL A 16 8.52 0.66 3.87
CA VAL A 16 8.20 2.08 4.02
C VAL A 16 7.24 2.37 5.17
N ALA A 17 6.74 1.33 5.86
CA ALA A 17 5.71 1.45 6.89
C ALA A 17 6.10 2.40 8.02
N GLY A 18 7.38 2.37 8.43
CA GLY A 18 7.92 3.22 9.50
C GLY A 18 8.02 4.71 9.13
N GLU A 19 7.93 5.04 7.84
CA GLU A 19 8.01 6.42 7.33
C GLU A 19 6.63 6.99 6.96
N LEU A 20 5.56 6.20 7.10
CA LEU A 20 4.20 6.66 6.78
C LEU A 20 3.78 7.79 7.72
N ALA A 21 3.01 8.75 7.20
CA ALA A 21 2.54 9.90 7.96
C ALA A 21 1.62 9.51 9.13
N GLU A 22 0.71 8.57 8.89
CA GLU A 22 -0.24 8.04 9.87
C GLU A 22 -0.31 6.52 9.67
N PRO A 23 0.69 5.75 10.14
CA PRO A 23 0.89 4.35 9.73
C PRO A 23 -0.31 3.45 10.07
N GLU A 24 -0.88 3.59 11.28
CA GLU A 24 -2.04 2.79 11.69
C GLU A 24 -3.26 3.09 10.80
N GLU A 25 -3.62 4.36 10.62
CA GLU A 25 -4.79 4.76 9.83
C GLU A 25 -4.61 4.42 8.33
N TYR A 26 -3.42 4.65 7.80
CA TYR A 26 -3.08 4.31 6.42
C TYR A 26 -3.29 2.81 6.17
N LEU A 27 -2.73 1.96 7.04
CA LEU A 27 -2.86 0.51 6.92
C LEU A 27 -4.29 0.04 7.13
N ARG A 28 -5.03 0.62 8.08
CA ARG A 28 -6.44 0.31 8.32
C ARG A 28 -7.29 0.54 7.06
N ARG A 29 -7.13 1.68 6.40
CA ARG A 29 -7.88 2.03 5.18
C ARG A 29 -7.44 1.19 3.99
N LEU A 30 -6.14 0.95 3.82
CA LEU A 30 -5.59 0.08 2.79
C LEU A 30 -6.09 -1.36 2.93
N LEU A 31 -6.07 -1.92 4.14
CA LEU A 31 -6.62 -3.25 4.44
C LEU A 31 -8.11 -3.34 4.12
N GLY A 32 -8.89 -2.27 4.37
CA GLY A 32 -10.28 -2.21 3.94
C GLY A 32 -10.46 -2.44 2.43
N ASN A 33 -9.64 -1.77 1.61
CA ASN A 33 -9.65 -1.95 0.16
C ASN A 33 -9.13 -3.33 -0.27
N MET A 34 -8.08 -3.86 0.38
CA MET A 34 -7.59 -5.21 0.10
C MET A 34 -8.62 -6.29 0.43
N ARG A 35 -9.34 -6.17 1.55
CA ARG A 35 -10.40 -7.11 1.94
C ARG A 35 -11.57 -7.11 0.95
N PHE A 36 -11.87 -5.96 0.35
CA PHE A 36 -12.87 -5.88 -0.70
C PHE A 36 -12.46 -6.67 -1.95
N CYS A 37 -11.21 -6.52 -2.40
CA CYS A 37 -10.64 -7.35 -3.46
C CYS A 37 -10.66 -8.83 -3.05
N GLN A 38 -10.23 -9.14 -1.82
CA GLN A 38 -10.10 -10.51 -1.35
C GLN A 38 -11.43 -11.25 -1.33
N LYS A 39 -12.49 -10.60 -0.85
CA LYS A 39 -13.84 -11.17 -0.82
C LYS A 39 -14.37 -11.53 -2.21
N ARG A 40 -13.94 -10.81 -3.24
CA ARG A 40 -14.44 -10.97 -4.62
C ARG A 40 -13.58 -11.91 -5.46
N HIS A 41 -12.27 -11.96 -5.20
CA HIS A 41 -11.30 -12.58 -6.10
C HIS A 41 -10.31 -13.53 -5.43
N GLY A 42 -10.31 -13.68 -4.10
CA GLY A 42 -9.33 -14.51 -3.39
C GLY A 42 -8.08 -13.73 -3.01
N ASP A 43 -6.88 -14.26 -3.27
CA ASP A 43 -5.66 -13.63 -2.78
C ASP A 43 -5.44 -12.22 -3.33
N ALA A 44 -5.23 -11.26 -2.42
CA ALA A 44 -4.99 -9.85 -2.73
C ALA A 44 -3.54 -9.47 -2.46
N LEU A 45 -2.96 -8.74 -3.40
CA LEU A 45 -1.59 -8.22 -3.39
C LEU A 45 -1.64 -6.70 -3.44
N VAL A 46 -0.65 -6.05 -2.83
CA VAL A 46 -0.52 -4.59 -2.86
C VAL A 46 0.87 -4.18 -3.34
N ARG A 47 0.89 -3.16 -4.21
CA ARG A 47 2.08 -2.46 -4.70
C ARG A 47 1.97 -1.00 -4.34
N ILE A 48 3.09 -0.31 -4.15
CA ILE A 48 3.11 1.12 -3.81
C ILE A 48 3.61 1.94 -4.99
N GLY A 49 3.11 3.17 -5.12
CA GLY A 49 3.61 4.15 -6.07
C GLY A 49 4.99 4.63 -5.64
N VAL A 50 5.99 4.45 -6.49
CA VAL A 50 7.40 4.76 -6.16
C VAL A 50 7.79 6.19 -6.53
N THR A 51 6.94 6.86 -7.31
CA THR A 51 7.07 8.28 -7.66
C THR A 51 5.89 9.04 -7.07
N GLY A 52 6.12 9.80 -6.00
CA GLY A 52 5.05 10.52 -5.29
C GLY A 52 5.47 11.87 -4.72
N LYS A 53 4.49 12.76 -4.56
CA LYS A 53 4.67 14.02 -3.82
C LYS A 53 4.46 13.72 -2.33
N GLY A 54 5.56 13.58 -1.58
CA GLY A 54 5.48 13.56 -0.12
C GLY A 54 4.94 14.90 0.36
N LYS A 55 3.83 14.92 1.10
CA LYS A 55 3.43 16.08 1.89
C LYS A 55 4.19 15.96 3.21
N GLY A 56 4.80 17.04 3.69
CA GLY A 56 5.82 17.06 4.76
C GLY A 56 5.48 16.46 6.14
N ARG A 57 4.39 15.70 6.28
CA ARG A 57 4.00 14.95 7.48
C ARG A 57 4.38 13.46 7.45
N GLY A 58 5.09 13.00 6.42
CA GLY A 58 5.51 11.60 6.25
C GLY A 58 5.10 11.05 4.87
N LEU A 59 5.33 9.77 4.62
CA LEU A 59 4.97 9.13 3.37
C LEU A 59 3.48 8.79 3.34
N SER A 60 2.89 8.92 2.15
CA SER A 60 1.53 8.45 1.86
C SER A 60 1.52 8.02 0.40
N PRO A 61 2.25 6.94 0.05
CA PRO A 61 2.34 6.51 -1.33
C PRO A 61 0.97 6.06 -1.80
N SER A 62 0.63 6.36 -3.06
CA SER A 62 -0.50 5.69 -3.72
C SER A 62 -0.25 4.19 -3.73
N TYR A 63 -1.29 3.37 -3.83
CA TYR A 63 -1.12 1.92 -3.88
C TYR A 63 -2.04 1.30 -4.92
N ARG A 64 -1.60 0.19 -5.49
CA ARG A 64 -2.35 -0.65 -6.43
C ARG A 64 -2.62 -1.98 -5.79
N ILE A 65 -3.85 -2.45 -5.91
CA ILE A 65 -4.25 -3.78 -5.47
C ILE A 65 -4.39 -4.66 -6.70
N ASP A 66 -3.78 -5.83 -6.64
CA ASP A 66 -3.86 -6.86 -7.66
C ASP A 66 -4.48 -8.13 -7.03
N TYR A 67 -5.06 -9.00 -7.86
CA TYR A 67 -5.51 -10.33 -7.50
C TYR A 67 -4.95 -11.37 -8.48
N ARG A 68 -4.95 -12.64 -8.09
CA ARG A 68 -4.49 -13.72 -8.96
C ARG A 68 -5.65 -14.52 -9.52
N VAL A 69 -5.65 -14.73 -10.84
CA VAL A 69 -6.53 -15.67 -11.54
C VAL A 69 -5.64 -16.58 -12.37
N ASP A 70 -5.72 -17.89 -12.15
CA ASP A 70 -4.94 -18.89 -12.88
C ASP A 70 -3.42 -18.60 -12.92
N GLY A 71 -2.88 -18.06 -11.82
CA GLY A 71 -1.46 -17.69 -11.69
C GLY A 71 -1.09 -16.34 -12.30
N VAL A 72 -2.03 -15.64 -12.94
CA VAL A 72 -1.81 -14.33 -13.56
C VAL A 72 -2.27 -13.21 -12.62
N GLU A 73 -1.38 -12.25 -12.37
CA GLU A 73 -1.72 -11.04 -11.61
C GLU A 73 -2.56 -10.08 -12.45
N THR A 74 -3.78 -9.82 -11.99
CA THR A 74 -4.73 -8.90 -12.61
C THR A 74 -4.94 -7.71 -11.70
N VAL A 75 -4.92 -6.51 -12.28
CA VAL A 75 -5.15 -5.28 -11.52
C VAL A 75 -6.60 -5.22 -11.04
N PHE A 76 -6.80 -5.05 -9.74
CA PHE A 76 -8.10 -4.75 -9.17
C PHE A 76 -8.41 -3.24 -9.29
N ASN A 77 -7.57 -2.40 -8.69
CA ASN A 77 -7.62 -0.94 -8.82
C ASN A 77 -6.38 -0.26 -8.21
N GLY A 78 -6.19 1.03 -8.52
CA GLY A 78 -5.28 1.92 -7.79
C GLY A 78 -6.03 2.83 -6.82
N PHE A 79 -5.32 3.35 -5.82
CA PHE A 79 -5.86 4.21 -4.79
C PHE A 79 -4.86 5.30 -4.40
N GLY A 80 -5.38 6.48 -4.06
CA GLY A 80 -4.57 7.59 -3.59
C GLY A 80 -4.03 7.34 -2.18
N GLY A 81 -2.76 7.62 -1.93
CA GLY A 81 -2.17 7.35 -0.61
C GLY A 81 -2.70 8.22 0.52
N THR A 82 -3.11 9.47 0.24
CA THR A 82 -3.73 10.33 1.27
C THR A 82 -5.25 10.13 1.33
N SER A 83 -5.92 10.04 0.19
CA SER A 83 -7.38 9.96 0.15
C SER A 83 -7.92 8.54 0.35
N HIS A 84 -7.11 7.51 0.06
CA HIS A 84 -7.52 6.10 -0.12
C HIS A 84 -8.73 5.92 -1.05
N SER A 85 -9.02 6.93 -1.88
CA SER A 85 -10.06 6.89 -2.90
C SER A 85 -9.54 6.18 -4.14
N ALA A 86 -10.44 5.48 -4.83
CA ALA A 86 -10.13 4.80 -6.08
C ALA A 86 -9.60 5.78 -7.12
N PHE A 87 -8.62 5.31 -7.88
CA PHE A 87 -8.08 5.99 -9.04
C PHE A 87 -8.95 5.74 -10.27
N THR A 88 -8.84 6.67 -11.23
CA THR A 88 -9.30 6.42 -12.60
C THR A 88 -8.34 5.45 -13.28
N GLU A 89 -8.80 4.76 -14.32
CA GLU A 89 -7.95 3.85 -15.09
C GLU A 89 -6.67 4.53 -15.60
N THR A 90 -6.76 5.78 -16.06
CA THR A 90 -5.61 6.59 -16.47
C THR A 90 -4.61 6.75 -15.33
N ASN A 91 -5.07 7.12 -14.13
CA ASN A 91 -4.16 7.25 -12.98
C ASN A 91 -3.55 5.90 -12.58
N VAL A 92 -4.28 4.80 -12.71
CA VAL A 92 -3.73 3.46 -12.48
C VAL A 92 -2.61 3.16 -13.48
N ARG A 93 -2.80 3.50 -14.75
CA ARG A 93 -1.82 3.23 -15.83
C ARG A 93 -0.58 4.10 -15.75
N GLU A 94 -0.74 5.38 -15.43
CA GLU A 94 0.34 6.37 -15.44
C GLU A 94 1.18 6.39 -14.16
N THR A 95 0.69 5.79 -13.07
CA THR A 95 1.45 5.73 -11.83
C THR A 95 2.58 4.70 -11.95
N ASN A 96 3.80 5.10 -11.59
CA ASN A 96 4.91 4.15 -11.47
C ASN A 96 4.75 3.31 -10.20
N TRP A 97 4.35 2.05 -10.38
CA TRP A 97 4.17 1.08 -9.30
C TRP A 97 5.46 0.32 -9.01
N SER A 98 5.61 -0.12 -7.77
CA SER A 98 6.69 -0.99 -7.35
C SER A 98 6.63 -2.35 -8.07
N ARG A 99 7.81 -2.90 -8.37
CA ARG A 99 7.97 -4.26 -8.93
C ARG A 99 7.71 -5.34 -7.90
N SER A 100 7.98 -5.04 -6.63
CA SER A 100 7.66 -5.92 -5.50
C SER A 100 6.26 -5.64 -4.98
N HIS A 101 5.65 -6.66 -4.38
CA HIS A 101 4.32 -6.60 -3.77
C HIS A 101 4.36 -7.09 -2.33
N ALA A 102 3.34 -6.76 -1.54
CA ALA A 102 3.04 -7.42 -0.27
C ALA A 102 1.67 -8.11 -0.35
N THR A 103 1.52 -9.24 0.32
CA THR A 103 0.26 -9.96 0.45
C THR A 103 -0.63 -9.34 1.53
N ILE A 104 -1.94 -9.55 1.44
CA ILE A 104 -2.87 -9.09 2.49
C ILE A 104 -2.49 -9.61 3.90
N GLN A 105 -1.90 -10.80 3.98
CA GLN A 105 -1.47 -11.42 5.24
C GLN A 105 -0.27 -10.67 5.84
N GLU A 106 0.72 -10.30 5.03
CA GLU A 106 1.88 -9.51 5.46
C GLU A 106 1.44 -8.12 5.92
N VAL A 107 0.52 -7.48 5.20
CA VAL A 107 -0.03 -6.17 5.59
C VAL A 107 -0.84 -6.28 6.88
N GLN A 108 -1.63 -7.35 7.06
CA GLN A 108 -2.37 -7.58 8.29
C GLN A 108 -1.44 -7.76 9.49
N ARG A 109 -0.37 -8.56 9.35
CA ARG A 109 0.65 -8.73 10.40
C ARG A 109 1.30 -7.39 10.77
N LEU A 110 1.70 -6.61 9.76
CA LEU A 110 2.26 -5.27 9.97
C LEU A 110 1.31 -4.36 10.75
N TYR A 111 0.02 -4.38 10.41
CA TYR A 111 -0.99 -3.60 11.13
C TYR A 111 -1.17 -4.06 12.59
N ASP A 112 -1.20 -5.37 12.81
CA ASP A 112 -1.35 -5.94 14.15
C ASP A 112 -0.13 -5.65 15.03
N ASP A 113 1.08 -5.67 14.46
CA ASP A 113 2.33 -5.36 15.16
C ASP A 113 2.39 -3.89 15.56
N LEU A 114 1.93 -2.97 14.70
CA LEU A 114 1.81 -1.55 15.05
C LEU A 114 0.84 -1.30 16.21
N ARG A 115 -0.27 -2.03 16.25
CA ARG A 115 -1.27 -1.91 17.34
C ARG A 115 -0.79 -2.46 18.68
N LYS A 116 0.04 -3.49 18.67
CA LYS A 116 0.58 -4.09 19.90
C LYS A 116 1.64 -3.20 20.57
N GLY A 117 2.20 -2.24 19.83
CA GLY A 117 3.35 -1.46 20.27
C GLY A 117 4.63 -2.32 20.33
N PRO A 118 5.81 -1.72 20.61
CA PRO A 118 7.02 -2.51 20.83
C PRO A 118 6.77 -3.50 21.98
N PRO A 119 7.36 -4.71 21.93
CA PRO A 119 7.29 -5.62 23.06
C PRO A 119 7.76 -4.87 24.31
N ARG A 120 6.92 -4.84 25.34
CA ARG A 120 7.35 -4.31 26.64
C ARG A 120 8.56 -5.14 27.07
N ALA A 121 9.71 -4.49 27.22
CA ALA A 121 10.90 -5.14 27.77
C ALA A 121 10.54 -5.74 29.14
N PRO A 122 11.07 -6.93 29.48
CA PRO A 122 10.83 -7.57 30.77
C PRO A 122 11.32 -6.72 31.95
#